data_AF-A0A3D4TDQ1-F1
#
_entry.id   AF-A0A3D4TDQ1-F1
#
_cell.length_a   1.000
_cell.length_b   1.000
_cell.length_c   1.000
_cell.angle_alpha   90.00
_cell.angle_beta   90.00
_cell.angle_gamma   90.00
#
_symmetry.space_group_name_H-M   'P 1'
#
loop_
_entity.id
_entity.type
_entity.pdbx_description
1 polymer ?
#
loop_
_entity_poly.entity_id
_entity_poly.type
_entity_poly.pdbx_seq_one_letter_code
_entity_poly.pdbx_strand_id
1 'polypeptide(L)'
;MPLTLLQDLRSLLFPHYCFGCGTDALPYDTSLCARCQLSLPETSFFQQSNNPVAASFIGRIPIVQAGAGYFYTKESLLQELMQQLKYKQQPIIGKLLGRYIGYMLAESPLYASIDVLLPLPLNAKKLHIRGYNQ
;
A
#
# COMPACT_ATOMS: atom_id res chain seq x y z
N MET A 1 -24.81 -9.25 -28.99
CA MET A 1 -23.94 -10.09 -28.16
C MET A 1 -22.82 -10.72 -29.00
N PRO A 2 -21.69 -10.03 -29.22
CA PRO A 2 -20.45 -10.72 -29.58
C PRO A 2 -19.22 -10.06 -28.91
N LEU A 3 -19.15 -10.10 -27.56
CA LEU A 3 -18.01 -9.56 -26.80
C LEU A 3 -17.39 -10.59 -25.84
N THR A 4 -17.92 -11.82 -25.78
CA THR A 4 -17.59 -12.80 -24.74
C THR A 4 -16.31 -13.56 -25.02
N LEU A 5 -16.14 -14.19 -26.20
CA LEU A 5 -15.00 -15.09 -26.45
C LEU A 5 -13.61 -14.43 -26.32
N LEU A 6 -13.47 -13.17 -26.74
CA LEU A 6 -12.20 -12.43 -26.64
C LEU A 6 -11.91 -11.98 -25.20
N GLN A 7 -12.95 -11.69 -24.42
CA GLN A 7 -12.82 -11.38 -23.00
C GLN A 7 -12.49 -12.65 -22.20
N ASP A 8 -13.11 -13.77 -22.55
CA ASP A 8 -12.89 -15.08 -21.92
C ASP A 8 -11.48 -15.63 -22.22
N LEU A 9 -10.97 -15.45 -23.44
CA LEU A 9 -9.59 -15.82 -23.77
C LEU A 9 -8.57 -14.93 -23.02
N ARG A 10 -8.88 -13.64 -22.86
CA ARG A 10 -8.03 -12.69 -22.14
C ARG A 10 -7.99 -13.00 -20.64
N SER A 11 -9.11 -13.34 -20.01
CA SER A 11 -9.12 -13.70 -18.58
C SER A 11 -8.41 -15.03 -18.32
N LEU A 12 -8.40 -15.95 -19.29
CA LEU A 12 -7.63 -17.20 -19.22
C LEU A 12 -6.11 -16.96 -19.32
N LEU A 13 -5.67 -16.05 -20.20
CA LEU A 13 -4.25 -15.74 -20.41
C LEU A 13 -3.69 -14.73 -19.42
N PHE A 14 -4.54 -13.82 -18.91
CA PHE A 14 -4.17 -12.73 -18.01
C PHE A 14 -5.21 -12.62 -16.88
N PRO A 15 -5.28 -13.61 -15.97
CA PRO A 15 -6.24 -13.59 -14.88
C PRO A 15 -5.99 -12.37 -13.99
N HIS A 16 -7.07 -11.64 -13.71
CA HIS A 16 -7.06 -10.53 -12.78
C HIS A 16 -7.39 -11.07 -11.39
N TYR A 17 -6.38 -11.13 -10.52
CA TYR A 17 -6.52 -11.70 -9.19
C TYR A 17 -6.19 -10.68 -8.10
N CYS A 18 -6.81 -10.90 -6.94
CA CYS A 18 -6.47 -10.20 -5.71
C CYS A 18 -5.03 -10.53 -5.28
N PHE A 19 -4.19 -9.51 -5.07
CA PHE A 19 -2.80 -9.72 -4.62
C PHE A 19 -2.67 -10.35 -3.22
N GLY A 20 -3.75 -10.37 -2.43
CA GLY A 20 -3.78 -11.03 -1.14
C GLY A 20 -4.15 -12.50 -1.23
N CYS A 21 -5.41 -12.79 -1.55
CA CYS A 21 -5.94 -14.16 -1.50
C CYS A 21 -5.97 -14.90 -2.84
N GLY A 22 -5.60 -14.25 -3.95
CA GLY A 22 -5.62 -14.87 -5.28
C GLY A 22 -7.00 -15.07 -5.90
N THR A 23 -8.08 -14.55 -5.30
CA THR A 23 -9.43 -14.63 -5.90
C THR A 23 -9.50 -13.81 -7.18
N ASP A 24 -10.21 -14.33 -8.18
CA ASP A 24 -10.56 -13.71 -9.46
C ASP A 24 -11.90 -12.97 -9.43
N ALA A 25 -12.67 -13.11 -8.33
CA ALA A 25 -13.91 -12.38 -8.08
C ALA A 25 -13.59 -10.94 -7.62
N LEU A 26 -12.98 -10.17 -8.52
CA LEU A 26 -12.49 -8.82 -8.25
C LEU A 26 -12.93 -7.86 -9.37
N PRO A 27 -13.49 -6.67 -9.03
CA PRO A 27 -13.67 -5.59 -10.00
C PRO A 27 -12.33 -5.21 -10.66
N TYR A 28 -12.34 -5.03 -11.99
CA TYR A 28 -11.13 -4.77 -12.81
C TYR A 28 -10.31 -3.54 -12.38
N ASP A 29 -10.91 -2.61 -11.66
CA ASP A 29 -10.30 -1.38 -11.16
C ASP A 29 -9.67 -1.53 -9.77
N THR A 30 -9.86 -2.68 -9.13
CA THR A 30 -9.30 -2.98 -7.81
C THR A 30 -8.16 -3.98 -7.93
N SER A 31 -7.29 -4.03 -6.93
CA SER A 31 -6.17 -4.98 -6.90
C SER A 31 -6.16 -5.83 -5.62
N LEU A 32 -7.13 -5.57 -4.75
CA LEU A 32 -7.32 -6.23 -3.46
C LEU A 32 -8.81 -6.34 -3.22
N CYS A 33 -9.29 -7.53 -2.89
CA CYS A 33 -10.71 -7.73 -2.58
C CYS A 33 -11.06 -7.11 -1.22
N ALA A 34 -12.34 -6.81 -1.00
CA ALA A 34 -12.80 -6.19 0.24
C ALA A 34 -12.37 -6.97 1.50
N ARG A 35 -12.41 -8.31 1.46
CA ARG A 35 -11.92 -9.15 2.56
C ARG A 35 -10.45 -8.90 2.88
N CYS A 36 -9.60 -8.89 1.86
CA CYS A 36 -8.18 -8.65 2.04
C CYS A 36 -7.92 -7.21 2.50
N GLN A 37 -8.64 -6.22 1.95
CA GLN A 37 -8.55 -4.84 2.41
C GLN A 37 -8.87 -4.72 3.91
N LEU A 38 -9.97 -5.34 4.36
CA LEU A 38 -10.35 -5.35 5.78
C LEU A 38 -9.39 -6.13 6.69
N SER A 39 -8.59 -7.04 6.13
CA SER A 39 -7.56 -7.76 6.90
C SER A 39 -6.23 -7.01 7.03
N LEU A 40 -6.09 -5.84 6.39
CA LEU A 40 -4.89 -5.03 6.57
C LEU A 40 -4.80 -4.55 8.03
N PRO A 41 -3.64 -4.70 8.69
CA PRO A 41 -3.51 -4.40 10.11
C PRO A 41 -3.34 -2.89 10.33
N GLU A 42 -4.41 -2.12 10.24
CA GLU A 42 -4.40 -0.66 10.43
C GLU A 42 -3.99 -0.26 11.85
N THR A 43 -3.24 0.84 11.98
CA THR A 43 -2.78 1.33 13.29
C THR A 43 -3.64 2.45 13.87
N SER A 44 -4.36 3.19 13.02
CA SER A 44 -5.05 4.45 13.34
C SER A 44 -4.16 5.57 13.92
N PHE A 45 -2.83 5.47 13.79
CA PHE A 45 -1.89 6.44 14.36
C PHE A 45 -1.95 7.83 13.72
N PHE A 46 -2.48 7.95 12.50
CA PHE A 46 -2.68 9.27 11.90
C PHE A 46 -3.71 10.12 12.64
N GLN A 47 -4.54 9.54 13.52
CA GLN A 47 -5.53 10.27 14.31
C GLN A 47 -5.02 10.67 15.72
N GLN A 48 -3.77 10.36 16.04
CA GLN A 48 -3.21 10.52 17.39
C GLN A 48 -1.86 11.24 17.30
N SER A 49 -1.72 12.41 17.93
CA SER A 49 -0.45 13.15 17.91
C SER A 49 0.67 12.46 18.71
N ASN A 50 0.34 11.88 19.86
CA ASN A 50 1.28 11.21 20.76
C ASN A 50 1.29 9.69 20.56
N ASN A 51 1.39 9.23 19.32
CA ASN A 51 1.44 7.80 19.01
C ASN A 51 2.87 7.22 19.13
N PRO A 52 3.04 5.87 19.11
CA PRO A 52 4.35 5.24 19.22
C PRO A 52 5.37 5.64 18.15
N VAL A 53 4.93 6.02 16.95
CA VAL A 53 5.82 6.51 15.88
C VAL A 53 6.38 7.88 16.27
N ALA A 54 5.54 8.81 16.70
CA ALA A 54 5.98 10.12 17.18
C ALA A 54 6.92 10.00 18.39
N ALA A 55 6.62 9.08 19.32
CA ALA A 55 7.47 8.82 20.47
C ALA A 55 8.89 8.38 20.10
N SER A 56 9.07 7.67 18.98
CA SER A 56 10.39 7.21 18.52
C SER A 56 11.36 8.34 18.12
N PHE A 57 10.84 9.55 17.90
CA PHE A 57 11.61 10.74 17.55
C PHE A 57 11.96 11.63 18.74
N ILE A 58 11.38 11.37 19.92
CA ILE A 58 11.63 12.16 21.14
C ILE A 58 13.13 12.14 21.47
N GLY A 59 13.69 13.34 21.66
CA GLY A 59 15.11 13.53 21.97
C GLY A 59 16.07 13.31 20.81
N ARG A 60 15.57 13.03 19.59
CA ARG A 60 16.40 12.84 18.39
C ARG A 60 16.31 14.02 17.45
N ILE A 61 15.11 14.34 17.00
CA ILE A 61 14.83 15.45 16.08
C ILE A 61 13.46 16.06 16.37
N PRO A 62 13.29 17.38 16.20
CA PRO A 62 11.98 18.00 16.29
C PRO A 62 11.11 17.56 15.10
N ILE A 63 9.89 17.10 15.38
CA ILE A 63 8.87 16.75 14.40
C ILE A 63 7.53 17.37 14.81
N VAL A 64 6.65 17.63 13.83
CA VAL A 64 5.29 18.13 14.08
C VAL A 64 4.33 16.98 14.33
N GLN A 65 4.31 16.00 13.42
CA GLN A 65 3.53 14.77 13.53
C GLN A 65 4.31 13.60 12.91
N ALA A 66 4.03 12.39 13.37
CA ALA A 66 4.48 11.16 12.72
C ALA A 66 3.41 10.09 12.86
N GLY A 67 3.35 9.14 11.93
CA GLY A 67 2.35 8.07 11.97
C GLY A 67 2.69 6.97 10.97
N ALA A 68 1.94 5.88 11.02
CA ALA A 68 2.07 4.77 10.08
C ALA A 68 0.66 4.24 9.75
N GLY A 69 0.37 3.90 8.50
CA GLY A 69 -0.95 3.36 8.13
C GLY A 69 -1.20 1.97 8.70
N TYR A 70 -0.17 1.12 8.71
CA TYR A 70 -0.30 -0.32 9.03
C TYR A 70 0.82 -0.86 9.91
N PHE A 71 0.52 -1.88 10.69
CA PHE A 71 1.52 -2.70 11.38
C PHE A 71 2.19 -3.66 10.41
N TYR A 72 3.51 -3.80 10.52
CA TYR A 72 4.25 -4.83 9.80
C TYR A 72 4.48 -6.02 10.74
N THR A 73 3.58 -7.00 10.71
CA THR A 73 3.70 -8.24 11.48
C THR A 73 4.04 -9.42 10.57
N LYS A 74 4.67 -10.45 11.15
CA LYS A 74 4.89 -11.72 10.47
C LYS A 74 3.55 -12.32 10.06
N GLU A 75 3.50 -12.94 8.89
CA GLU A 75 2.33 -13.64 8.34
C GLU A 75 1.12 -12.72 8.09
N SER A 76 1.33 -11.40 8.09
CA SER A 76 0.29 -10.45 7.69
C SER A 76 0.17 -10.36 6.17
N LEU A 77 -1.04 -10.04 5.70
CA LEU A 77 -1.26 -9.64 4.32
C LEU A 77 -0.33 -8.48 3.91
N LEU A 78 -0.07 -7.52 4.80
CA LEU A 78 0.86 -6.42 4.52
C LEU A 78 2.27 -6.95 4.19
N GLN A 79 2.76 -7.95 4.94
CA GLN A 79 4.05 -8.56 4.65
C GLN A 79 4.08 -9.14 3.23
N GLU A 80 3.05 -9.89 2.85
CA GLU A 80 2.94 -10.50 1.52
C GLU A 80 2.92 -9.45 0.41
N LEU A 81 2.09 -8.41 0.55
CA LEU A 81 2.03 -7.29 -0.38
C LEU A 81 3.39 -6.58 -0.51
N MET A 82 4.09 -6.36 0.61
CA MET A 82 5.41 -5.73 0.59
C MET A 82 6.49 -6.62 -0.05
N GLN A 83 6.39 -7.95 0.06
CA GLN A 83 7.28 -8.87 -0.66
C GLN A 83 7.04 -8.80 -2.17
N GLN A 84 5.77 -8.79 -2.59
CA GLN A 84 5.39 -8.69 -4.00
C GLN A 84 5.84 -7.36 -4.61
N LEU A 85 5.65 -6.25 -3.91
CA LEU A 85 6.19 -4.94 -4.27
C LEU A 85 7.72 -5.03 -4.42
N LYS A 86 8.43 -5.40 -3.35
CA LYS A 86 9.89 -5.29 -3.31
C LYS A 86 10.63 -6.25 -4.24
N TYR A 87 10.06 -7.39 -4.57
CA TYR A 87 10.80 -8.49 -5.21
C TYR A 87 10.08 -9.16 -6.39
N LYS A 88 8.78 -8.94 -6.59
CA LYS A 88 8.02 -9.53 -7.72
C LYS A 88 7.60 -8.51 -8.77
N GLN A 89 8.22 -7.32 -8.78
CA GLN A 89 7.96 -6.25 -9.74
C GLN A 89 6.48 -5.85 -9.83
N GLN A 90 5.81 -5.71 -8.67
CA GLN A 90 4.40 -5.31 -8.58
C GLN A 90 4.23 -3.86 -8.09
N PRO A 91 4.57 -2.82 -8.89
CA PRO A 91 4.47 -1.42 -8.48
C PRO A 91 3.03 -0.96 -8.23
N ILE A 92 2.04 -1.68 -8.78
CA ILE A 92 0.63 -1.39 -8.56
C ILE A 92 0.23 -1.54 -7.09
N ILE A 93 0.90 -2.41 -6.33
CA ILE A 93 0.71 -2.55 -4.88
C ILE A 93 1.12 -1.26 -4.15
N GLY A 94 2.18 -0.59 -4.60
CA GLY A 94 2.61 0.69 -4.04
C GLY A 94 1.57 1.79 -4.27
N LYS A 95 1.00 1.84 -5.48
CA LYS A 95 -0.12 2.75 -5.80
C LYS A 95 -1.36 2.46 -4.96
N LEU A 96 -1.68 1.18 -4.76
CA LEU A 96 -2.82 0.73 -3.95
C LEU A 96 -2.66 1.18 -2.49
N LEU A 97 -1.54 0.82 -1.84
CA LEU A 97 -1.28 1.17 -0.45
C LEU A 97 -1.12 2.68 -0.26
N GLY A 98 -0.49 3.36 -1.22
CA GLY A 98 -0.38 4.82 -1.23
C GLY A 98 -1.74 5.50 -1.29
N ARG A 99 -2.69 4.98 -2.08
CA ARG A 99 -4.07 5.49 -2.13
C ARG A 99 -4.79 5.30 -0.80
N TYR A 100 -4.66 4.12 -0.17
CA TYR A 100 -5.28 3.88 1.15
C TYR A 100 -4.70 4.79 2.23
N ILE A 101 -3.38 4.91 2.31
CA ILE A 101 -2.71 5.83 3.24
C ILE A 101 -3.11 7.29 2.95
N GLY A 102 -3.24 7.66 1.68
CA GLY A 102 -3.71 8.98 1.27
C GLY A 102 -5.10 9.29 1.81
N TYR A 103 -6.04 8.34 1.75
CA TYR A 103 -7.36 8.51 2.35
C TYR A 103 -7.29 8.64 3.89
N MET A 104 -6.49 7.80 4.56
CA MET A 104 -6.30 7.88 6.01
C MET A 104 -5.74 9.24 6.46
N LEU A 105 -4.81 9.81 5.67
CA LEU A 105 -4.25 11.14 5.92
C LEU A 105 -5.28 12.24 5.67
N ALA A 106 -6.07 12.14 4.59
CA ALA A 106 -7.11 13.10 4.26
C ALA A 106 -8.22 13.16 5.33
N GLU A 107 -8.49 12.06 6.01
CA GLU A 107 -9.44 12.00 7.13
C GLU A 107 -8.88 12.54 8.45
N SER A 108 -7.59 12.89 8.51
CA SER A 108 -6.95 13.36 9.74
C SER A 108 -6.70 14.88 9.71
N PRO A 109 -7.32 15.65 10.62
CA PRO A 109 -7.01 17.07 10.79
C PRO A 109 -5.53 17.35 11.11
N LEU A 110 -4.81 16.39 11.69
CA LEU A 110 -3.40 16.52 12.04
C LEU A 110 -2.49 16.65 10.80
N TYR A 111 -2.97 16.21 9.64
CA TYR A 111 -2.24 16.17 8.38
C TYR A 111 -2.89 17.04 7.29
N ALA A 112 -3.82 17.94 7.66
CA ALA A 112 -4.56 18.76 6.71
C ALA A 112 -3.72 19.80 5.95
N SER A 113 -2.54 20.16 6.48
CA SER A 113 -1.66 21.19 5.92
C SER A 113 -0.39 20.61 5.28
N ILE A 114 -0.47 19.45 4.62
CA ILE A 114 0.65 18.89 3.84
C ILE A 114 0.70 19.56 2.46
N ASP A 115 1.79 20.27 2.15
CA ASP A 115 1.99 20.89 0.84
C ASP A 115 2.74 19.99 -0.16
N VAL A 116 3.65 19.14 0.34
CA VAL A 116 4.58 18.37 -0.50
C VAL A 116 4.77 16.95 0.04
N LEU A 117 4.82 15.99 -0.88
CA LEU A 117 5.23 14.62 -0.60
C LEU A 117 6.66 14.39 -1.13
N LEU A 118 7.58 14.07 -0.22
CA LEU A 118 8.97 13.75 -0.58
C LEU A 118 9.22 12.24 -0.46
N PRO A 119 9.55 11.54 -1.56
CA PRO A 119 9.88 10.13 -1.50
C PRO A 119 11.27 9.91 -0.91
N LEU A 120 11.44 8.86 -0.10
CA LEU A 120 12.75 8.47 0.38
C LEU A 120 13.53 7.79 -0.77
N PRO A 121 14.75 8.25 -1.11
CA PRO A 121 15.50 7.66 -2.22
C PRO A 121 15.93 6.23 -1.88
N LEU A 122 15.84 5.36 -2.88
CA LEU A 122 16.31 3.99 -2.78
C LEU A 122 17.78 3.90 -3.23
N ASN A 123 18.56 3.06 -2.55
CA ASN A 123 19.94 2.77 -2.96
C ASN A 123 20.00 2.31 -4.43
N ALA A 124 20.97 2.80 -5.21
CA ALA A 124 21.10 2.55 -6.64
C ALA A 124 21.04 1.06 -7.03
N LYS A 125 21.68 0.17 -6.25
CA LYS A 125 21.63 -1.28 -6.50
C LYS A 125 20.22 -1.83 -6.35
N LYS A 126 19.50 -1.40 -5.31
CA LYS A 126 18.10 -1.81 -5.08
C LYS A 126 17.15 -1.21 -6.13
N LEU A 127 17.39 0.03 -6.55
CA LEU A 127 16.62 0.67 -7.62
C LEU A 127 16.79 -0.07 -8.94
N HIS A 128 18.02 -0.45 -9.29
CA HIS A 128 18.30 -1.23 -10.51
C HIS A 128 17.61 -2.60 -10.49
N ILE A 129 17.67 -3.32 -9.36
CA ILE A 129 17.02 -4.64 -9.22
C ILE A 129 15.49 -4.54 -9.29
N ARG A 130 14.91 -3.49 -8.71
CA ARG A 130 13.43 -3.33 -8.64
C ARG A 130 12.83 -2.67 -9.87
N GLY A 131 13.58 -1.80 -10.55
CA GLY A 131 13.11 -0.99 -11.68
C GLY A 131 12.31 0.27 -11.29
N TYR A 132 12.02 0.47 -10.00
CA TYR A 132 11.27 1.64 -9.51
C TYR A 132 11.58 1.94 -8.04
N ASN A 133 11.28 3.17 -7.62
CA ASN A 133 11.28 3.52 -6.20
C ASN A 133 9.94 3.13 -5.57
N GLN A 134 10.01 2.53 -4.38
CA GLN A 134 8.83 2.05 -3.64
C GLN A 134 8.10 3.20 -2.94
#